data_AF-A0A6N2DYH3-F1
#
_entry.id   AF-A0A6N2DYH3-F1
#
_cell.length_a   1.000
_cell.length_b   1.000
_cell.length_c   1.000
_cell.angle_alpha   90.00
_cell.angle_beta   90.00
_cell.angle_gamma   90.00
#
_symmetry.space_group_name_H-M   'P 1'
#
loop_
_entity.id
_entity.type
_entity.pdbx_description
1 polymer ?
#
loop_
_entity_poly.entity_id
_entity_poly.type
_entity_poly.pdbx_seq_one_letter_code
_entity_poly.pdbx_strand_id
1 'polypeptide(L)' 'MEKMQILFPEPQLHRLRSMARRQDRPVSELVRAAVDTWLAMHEFDPEVAPEGPPVYSCGELLTPASSLRDAAYEDSALP' A
#
# COMPACT_ATOMS: atom_id res chain seq x y z
N MET A 1 -17.38 -6.03 -21.98
CA MET A 1 -17.53 -4.78 -21.21
C MET A 1 -18.07 -5.15 -19.85
N GLU A 2 -17.21 -5.12 -18.83
CA GLU A 2 -17.64 -5.37 -17.44
C GLU A 2 -18.08 -4.07 -16.78
N LYS A 3 -19.13 -4.14 -15.95
CA LYS A 3 -19.68 -2.98 -15.25
C LYS A 3 -19.13 -2.97 -13.81
N MET A 4 -18.43 -1.89 -13.47
CA MET A 4 -17.87 -1.67 -12.14
C MET A 4 -18.45 -0.39 -11.54
N GLN A 5 -18.73 -0.40 -10.23
CA GLN A 5 -19.10 0.80 -9.49
C GLN A 5 -17.86 1.40 -8.85
N ILE A 6 -17.53 2.64 -9.22
CA ILE A 6 -16.39 3.38 -8.70
C ILE A 6 -16.93 4.59 -7.94
N LEU A 7 -16.49 4.77 -6.69
CA LEU A 7 -16.84 5.93 -5.88
C LEU A 7 -15.82 7.04 -6.13
N PHE A 8 -16.30 8.19 -6.58
CA PHE A 8 -15.50 9.40 -6.74
C PHE A 8 -15.90 10.41 -5.67
N PRO A 9 -14.94 11.12 -5.05
CA PRO A 9 -15.24 12.30 -4.26
C PRO A 9 -16.05 13.33 -5.07
N GLU A 10 -17.03 13.97 -4.44
CA GLU A 10 -17.95 14.89 -5.10
C GLU A 10 -17.29 15.99 -5.98
N PRO A 11 -16.21 16.67 -5.55
CA PRO A 11 -15.55 17.66 -6.41
C PRO A 11 -14.93 17.04 -7.67
N GLN A 12 -14.45 15.80 -7.59
CA GLN A 12 -13.87 15.09 -8.73
C GLN A 12 -14.97 14.61 -9.69
N LEU A 13 -16.07 14.08 -9.15
CA LEU A 13 -17.21 13.64 -9.95
C LEU A 13 -17.85 14.79 -10.72
N HIS A 14 -17.97 15.96 -10.09
CA HIS A 14 -18.49 17.16 -10.74
C HIS A 14 -17.62 17.58 -11.94
N ARG A 15 -16.29 17.62 -11.76
CA ARG A 15 -15.34 17.91 -12.83
C ARG A 15 -15.39 16.87 -13.95
N LEU A 16 -15.48 15.60 -13.61
CA LEU A 16 -15.58 14.51 -14.58
C LEU A 16 -16.84 14.63 -15.45
N ARG A 17 -17.98 14.94 -14.83
CA ARG A 17 -19.26 15.14 -15.53
C ARG A 17 -19.23 16.39 -16.42
N SER A 18 -18.59 17.48 -16.00
CA SER A 18 -18.48 18.68 -16.82
C SER A 18 -17.59 18.46 -18.04
N MET A 19 -16.49 17.71 -17.91
CA MET A 19 -15.65 17.32 -19.05
C MET A 19 -16.38 16.41 -20.03
N ALA A 20 -17.11 15.41 -19.52
CA ALA A 20 -17.92 14.50 -20.34
C ALA A 20 -18.91 15.26 -21.21
N ARG A 21 -19.63 16.23 -20.62
CA ARG A 21 -20.56 17.11 -21.35
C ARG A 21 -19.87 17.97 -22.41
N ARG A 22 -18.69 18.53 -22.10
CA ARG A 22 -17.94 19.39 -23.04
C ARG A 22 -17.40 18.63 -24.25
N GLN A 23 -17.10 17.34 -24.08
CA GLN A 23 -16.53 16.50 -25.13
C GLN A 23 -17.59 15.65 -25.85
N ASP A 24 -18.86 15.75 -25.44
CA ASP A 24 -19.96 14.89 -25.90
C ASP A 24 -19.64 13.39 -25.80
N ARG A 25 -18.97 13.00 -24.71
CA ARG A 25 -18.53 11.61 -24.45
C ARG A 25 -19.08 11.10 -23.12
N PRO A 26 -19.42 9.81 -23.02
CA PRO A 26 -19.86 9.23 -21.76
C PRO A 26 -18.71 9.19 -20.75
N VAL A 27 -19.04 9.39 -19.48
CA VAL A 27 -18.08 9.36 -18.36
C VAL A 27 -17.24 8.07 -18.36
N SER A 28 -17.87 6.93 -18.66
CA SER A 28 -17.18 5.64 -18.70
C SER A 28 -16.05 5.57 -19.74
N GLU A 29 -16.17 6.30 -20.84
CA GLU A 29 -15.14 6.34 -21.88
C GLU A 29 -13.95 7.21 -21.47
N LEU A 30 -14.21 8.34 -20.78
CA LEU A 30 -13.15 9.15 -20.19
C LEU A 30 -12.37 8.38 -19.13
N VAL A 31 -13.06 7.62 -18.28
CA VAL A 31 -12.41 6.78 -17.26
C VAL A 31 -11.54 5.72 -17.91
N ARG A 32 -12.03 5.03 -18.95
CA ARG A 32 -11.22 4.03 -19.69
C ARG A 32 -9.99 4.65 -20.32
N ALA A 33 -10.15 5.73 -21.09
CA ALA A 33 -9.01 6.38 -21.74
C ALA A 33 -7.95 6.86 -20.73
N ALA A 34 -8.39 7.37 -19.57
CA ALA A 34 -7.47 7.77 -18.50
C ALA A 34 -6.72 6.57 -17.91
N VAL A 35 -7.41 5.46 -17.65
CA VAL A 35 -6.79 4.21 -17.14
C VAL A 35 -5.84 3.62 -18.17
N ASP A 36 -6.22 3.57 -19.45
CA ASP A 36 -5.37 3.06 -20.53
C ASP A 36 -4.08 3.89 -20.64
N THR A 37 -4.20 5.22 -20.53
CA THR A 37 -3.04 6.13 -20.53
C THR A 37 -2.16 5.89 -19.31
N TRP A 38 -2.76 5.71 -18.14
CA TRP A 38 -2.02 5.47 -16.90
C TRP A 38 -1.26 4.13 -16.94
N LEU A 39 -1.90 3.07 -17.42
CA LEU A 39 -1.29 1.74 -17.61
C LEU A 39 -0.19 1.74 -18.68
N ALA A 40 -0.35 2.54 -19.74
CA ALA A 40 0.71 2.68 -20.74
C ALA A 40 1.94 3.41 -20.19
N MET A 41 1.75 4.31 -19.21
CA MET A 41 2.85 5.05 -18.58
C MET A 41 3.51 4.30 -17.41
N HIS A 42 2.78 3.41 -16.75
CA HIS A 42 3.28 2.63 -15.62
C HIS A 42 3.35 1.18 -16.09
N GLU A 43 4.55 0.68 -16.37
CA GLU A 43 4.76 -0.77 -16.45
C GLU A 43 4.22 -1.37 -15.16
N PHE A 44 3.14 -2.14 -15.28
CA PHE A 44 2.57 -2.86 -14.17
C PHE A 44 3.57 -3.95 -13.84
N ASP A 45 4.49 -3.70 -12.90
CA ASP A 45 5.43 -4.71 -12.44
C ASP A 45 4.62 -5.76 -11.67
N PRO A 46 4.38 -6.96 -12.24
CA PRO A 46 3.59 -7.98 -11.56
C PRO A 46 4.35 -8.59 -10.38
N GLU A 47 5.65 -8.30 -10.25
CA GLU A 47 6.43 -8.65 -9.06
C GLU A 47 6.11 -7.68 -7.92
N VAL A 48 4.93 -7.84 -7.34
CA VAL A 48 4.75 -7.54 -5.92
C VAL A 48 5.68 -8.51 -5.20
N ALA A 49 6.91 -8.06 -4.92
CA ALA A 49 7.85 -8.79 -4.09
C ALA A 49 7.09 -9.20 -2.81
N PRO A 50 7.13 -10.47 -2.39
CA PRO A 50 6.47 -10.86 -1.15
C PRO A 50 7.07 -10.00 -0.03
N GLU A 51 6.26 -9.09 0.53
CA GLU A 51 6.59 -8.36 1.73
C GLU A 51 6.65 -9.39 2.88
N GLY A 52 7.82 -10.01 3.04
CA GLY A 52 8.13 -10.75 4.25
C GLY A 52 8.20 -9.79 5.43
N PRO A 53 7.77 -10.20 6.63
CA PRO A 53 7.97 -9.38 7.81
C PRO A 53 9.46 -9.04 7.93
N PRO A 54 9.83 -7.81 8.35
CA PRO A 54 11.23 -7.47 8.56
C PRO A 54 11.80 -8.42 9.62
N VAL A 55 12.69 -9.32 9.20
CA VAL A 55 13.38 -10.23 10.12
C VAL A 55 14.54 -9.44 10.71
N TYR A 56 14.33 -8.91 11.91
CA TYR A 56 15.38 -8.26 12.66
C TYR A 56 16.22 -9.31 13.40
N SER A 57 17.47 -9.50 12.96
CA SER A 57 18.41 -10.37 13.66
C SER A 57 19.03 -9.60 14.83
N CYS A 58 18.57 -9.89 16.05
CA CYS A 58 19.13 -9.33 17.28
C CYS A 58 20.51 -9.91 17.66
N GLY A 59 21.20 -10.60 16.75
CA GLY A 59 22.44 -11.30 17.05
C GLY A 59 22.22 -12.60 17.84
N GLU A 60 23.28 -13.10 18.46
CA GLU A 60 23.27 -14.34 19.24
C GLU A 60 22.75 -14.08 20.67
N LEU A 61 21.99 -15.04 21.21
CA LEU A 61 21.56 -14.99 22.60
C LEU A 61 22.76 -15.26 23.51
N LEU A 62 23.20 -14.24 24.25
CA LEU A 62 24.34 -14.34 25.17
C LEU A 62 24.02 -15.16 26.44
N THR A 63 22.74 -15.30 26.77
CA THR A 63 22.29 -15.90 28.04
C THR A 63 21.21 -16.96 27.77
N PRO A 64 21.35 -18.18 28.31
CA PRO A 64 20.32 -19.20 28.16
C PRO A 64 19.03 -18.81 28.91
N ALA A 65 17.89 -19.28 28.39
CA ALA A 65 16.57 -18.90 28.91
C ALA A 65 16.38 -19.18 30.41
N SER A 66 17.02 -20.22 30.93
CA SER A 66 16.96 -20.62 32.33
C SER A 66 17.58 -19.61 33.30
N SER A 67 18.57 -18.83 32.85
CA SER A 67 19.31 -17.87 33.69
C SER A 67 18.87 -16.41 33.48
N LEU A 68 17.82 -16.16 32.68
CA LEU A 68 17.34 -14.81 32.40
C LEU A 68 16.82 -14.08 33.64
N ARG A 69 16.21 -14.82 34.58
CA ARG A 69 15.70 -14.24 35.84
C ARG A 69 16.83 -13.62 36.65
N ASP A 70 17.88 -14.40 36.88
CA ASP A 70 18.99 -14.01 37.75
C ASP A 70 19.77 -12.85 37.12
N ALA A 71 20.06 -12.94 35.81
CA ALA A 71 20.69 -11.87 35.06
C ALA A 71 19.90 -10.54 35.09
N ALA A 72 18.56 -10.59 35.01
CA ALA A 72 17.73 -9.39 35.08
C ALA A 72 17.79 -8.69 36.46
N TYR A 73 17.95 -9.46 37.54
CA TYR A 73 18.06 -8.92 38.89
C TYR A 73 19.47 -8.42 39.22
N GLU A 74 20.51 -9.04 38.65
CA GLU A 74 21.90 -8.55 38.78
C GLU A 74 22.10 -7.18 38.13
N ASP A 75 21.48 -6.94 36.96
CA ASP A 75 21.58 -5.66 36.25
C ASP A 75 20.84 -4.51 36.99
N SER A 76 19.73 -4.83 37.67
CA SER A 76 18.99 -3.88 38.51
C SER A 76 19.70 -3.49 39.81
N ALA A 77 20.79 -4.17 40.16
CA ALA A 77 21.59 -3.94 41.36
C ALA A 77 22.84 -3.08 41.11
N LEU A 78 23.09 -2.65 39.87
CA LEU A 78 24.12 -1.65 39.56
C LEU A 78 23.59 -0.24 39.88
N PRO A 79 24.38 0.64 40.54
CA PRO A 79 23.98 2.00 40.91
C PRO A 79 23.83 2.95 39.72
#